data_AF-A0AAW1H465-F1
#
_entry.id   AF-A0AAW1H465-F1
#
_cell.length_a   1.000
_cell.length_b   1.000
_cell.length_c   1.000
_cell.angle_alpha   90.00
_cell.angle_beta   90.00
_cell.angle_gamma   90.00
#
_symmetry.space_group_name_H-M   'P 1'
#
loop_
_entity.id
_entity.type
_entity.pdbx_description
1 polymer ?
#
loop_
_entity_poly.entity_id
_entity_poly.type
_entity_poly.pdbx_seq_one_letter_code
_entity_poly.pdbx_strand_id
1 'polypeptide(L)'
;MRDLRKRKVIGESRIKWWKLQGENQQALLDKVGSSDIWSDCKEKDIDATWDKVEHVVKDLAREVLGESNGNRPSGKDTSWWNDEVRQAIKTKRECYKVLGKCMSDENFEKYKEARRAAKKTVRDARAKVNQEMYAKLDTKEGEKDIYKLARIRDRKTKDIGRVRCVKDMDNKVLVHDIEIKGRWSYYFDNLFNGL
;
A
#
# COMPACT_ATOMS: atom_id res chain seq x y z
N MET A 1 4.69 18.52 33.17
CA MET A 1 5.63 17.98 32.16
C MET A 1 4.89 17.73 30.86
N ARG A 2 5.27 18.38 29.75
CA ARG A 2 4.67 18.09 28.43
C ARG A 2 5.49 16.96 27.80
N ASP A 3 4.92 15.77 27.77
CA ASP A 3 5.57 14.60 27.17
C ASP A 3 5.64 14.77 25.64
N LEU A 4 6.85 14.71 25.09
CA LEU A 4 7.15 15.01 23.69
C LEU A 4 7.27 13.75 22.82
N ARG A 5 7.12 12.56 23.39
CA ARG A 5 7.19 11.30 22.62
C ARG A 5 5.88 11.05 21.90
N LYS A 6 5.88 11.23 20.58
CA LYS A 6 4.79 10.70 19.74
C LYS A 6 4.86 9.18 19.75
N ARG A 7 3.78 8.52 20.18
CA ARG A 7 3.59 7.07 20.00
C ARG A 7 3.70 6.74 18.50
N LYS A 8 4.49 5.73 18.18
CA LYS A 8 4.56 5.17 16.83
C LYS A 8 3.23 4.48 16.58
N VAL A 9 2.41 5.01 15.67
CA VAL A 9 1.19 4.32 15.22
C VAL A 9 1.67 3.08 14.47
N ILE A 10 1.52 1.92 15.09
CA ILE A 10 1.76 0.63 14.45
C ILE A 10 0.53 0.41 13.57
N GLY A 11 0.71 0.52 12.25
CA GLY A 11 -0.33 0.09 11.31
C GLY A 11 -0.50 -1.41 11.39
N GLU A 12 -1.71 -1.90 11.11
CA GLU A 12 -2.05 -3.33 11.08
C GLU A 12 -1.01 -4.13 10.28
N SER A 13 -0.53 -5.24 10.84
CA SER A 13 0.40 -6.12 10.14
C SER A 13 -0.28 -6.69 8.90
N ARG A 14 0.46 -6.73 7.78
CA ARG A 14 -0.04 -7.26 6.51
C ARG A 14 0.88 -8.35 6.02
N ILE A 15 0.31 -9.50 5.70
CA ILE A 15 0.99 -10.61 5.04
C ILE A 15 1.54 -10.10 3.70
N LYS A 16 2.79 -10.45 3.38
CA LYS A 16 3.46 -10.02 2.16
C LYS A 16 3.01 -10.83 0.95
N TRP A 17 1.72 -10.78 0.61
CA TRP A 17 1.13 -11.55 -0.51
C TRP A 17 1.83 -11.36 -1.86
N TRP A 18 2.51 -10.23 -2.08
CA TRP A 18 3.32 -9.99 -3.28
C TRP A 18 4.58 -10.88 -3.38
N LYS A 19 4.97 -11.58 -2.30
CA LYS A 19 6.02 -12.59 -2.30
C LYS A 19 5.52 -13.98 -2.68
N LEU A 20 4.22 -14.16 -2.90
CA LEU A 20 3.61 -15.44 -3.29
C LEU A 20 3.91 -15.72 -4.77
N GLN A 21 5.17 -16.03 -5.07
CA GLN A 21 5.66 -16.36 -6.41
C GLN A 21 6.80 -17.37 -6.29
N GLY A 22 6.94 -18.24 -7.29
CA GLY A 22 8.04 -19.21 -7.38
C GLY A 22 8.13 -20.12 -6.17
N GLU A 23 9.30 -20.21 -5.55
CA GLU A 23 9.60 -21.07 -4.41
C GLU A 23 8.66 -20.86 -3.21
N ASN A 24 8.26 -19.61 -2.94
CA ASN A 24 7.35 -19.31 -1.81
C ASN A 24 5.92 -19.82 -2.06
N GLN A 25 5.50 -19.90 -3.33
CA GLN A 25 4.20 -20.46 -3.67
C GLN A 25 4.21 -21.97 -3.44
N GLN A 26 5.27 -22.66 -3.87
CA GLN A 26 5.40 -24.10 -3.66
C GLN A 26 5.52 -24.43 -2.16
N ALA A 27 6.36 -23.69 -1.42
CA ALA A 27 6.52 -23.88 0.02
C ALA A 27 5.22 -23.65 0.81
N LEU A 28 4.37 -22.71 0.37
CA LEU A 28 3.06 -22.51 0.99
C LEU A 28 2.11 -23.67 0.64
N LEU A 29 2.10 -24.14 -0.61
CA LEU A 29 1.26 -25.27 -1.03
C LEU A 29 1.66 -26.56 -0.32
N ASP A 30 2.96 -26.84 -0.18
CA ASP A 30 3.46 -28.03 0.51
C ASP A 30 3.07 -28.01 1.99
N LYS A 31 3.13 -26.83 2.64
CA LYS A 31 2.70 -26.66 4.03
C LYS A 31 1.19 -26.75 4.21
N VAL A 32 0.42 -26.18 3.29
CA VAL A 32 -1.05 -26.27 3.29
C VAL A 32 -1.48 -27.72 3.05
N GLY A 33 -0.84 -28.43 2.13
CA GLY A 33 -1.12 -29.84 1.83
C GLY A 33 -0.65 -30.82 2.92
N SER A 34 0.39 -30.46 3.68
CA SER A 34 0.82 -31.22 4.86
C SER A 34 0.03 -30.88 6.12
N SER A 35 -0.73 -29.79 6.10
CA SER A 35 -1.58 -29.39 7.21
C SER A 35 -2.89 -30.16 7.11
N ASP A 36 -3.32 -30.76 8.22
CA ASP A 36 -4.56 -31.51 8.30
C ASP A 36 -5.76 -30.56 8.48
N ILE A 37 -5.89 -29.59 7.56
CA ILE A 37 -6.81 -28.44 7.62
C ILE A 37 -8.28 -28.89 7.73
N TRP A 38 -8.56 -30.09 7.21
CA TRP A 38 -9.90 -30.64 7.10
C TRP A 38 -10.25 -31.70 8.16
N SER A 39 -9.31 -32.09 9.04
CA SER A 39 -9.44 -33.24 9.95
C SER A 39 -10.62 -33.12 10.93
N ASP A 40 -10.92 -31.90 11.40
CA ASP A 40 -11.95 -31.63 12.41
C ASP A 40 -13.26 -31.04 11.81
N CYS A 41 -13.48 -31.19 10.50
CA CYS A 41 -14.68 -30.68 9.82
C CYS A 41 -15.91 -31.57 10.06
N LYS A 42 -16.28 -31.79 11.33
CA LYS A 42 -17.51 -32.49 11.69
C LYS A 42 -18.73 -31.54 11.58
N GLU A 43 -19.15 -31.36 10.34
CA GLU A 43 -20.55 -31.41 9.86
C GLU A 43 -21.66 -30.48 10.42
N LYS A 44 -21.40 -29.38 11.15
CA LYS A 44 -22.54 -28.49 11.55
C LYS A 44 -22.42 -26.99 11.32
N ASP A 45 -21.26 -26.45 10.95
CA ASP A 45 -21.14 -25.02 10.66
C ASP A 45 -20.11 -24.77 9.55
N ILE A 46 -20.62 -24.47 8.36
CA ILE A 46 -19.82 -24.23 7.16
C ILE A 46 -19.01 -22.94 7.33
N ASP A 47 -19.59 -21.91 7.93
CA ASP A 47 -18.94 -20.61 8.10
C ASP A 47 -17.79 -20.73 9.11
N ALA A 48 -18.02 -21.39 10.25
CA ALA A 48 -16.96 -21.66 11.21
C ALA A 48 -15.87 -22.59 10.65
N THR A 49 -16.20 -23.43 9.67
CA THR A 49 -15.21 -24.27 8.97
C THR A 49 -14.34 -23.42 8.05
N TRP A 50 -14.95 -22.52 7.26
CA TRP A 50 -14.22 -21.59 6.40
C TRP A 50 -13.37 -20.60 7.18
N ASP A 51 -13.85 -20.10 8.32
CA ASP A 51 -13.07 -19.22 9.20
C ASP A 51 -11.79 -19.91 9.68
N LYS A 52 -11.88 -21.19 10.07
CA LYS A 52 -10.71 -21.99 10.48
C LYS A 52 -9.73 -22.18 9.32
N VAL A 53 -10.23 -22.55 8.14
CA VAL A 53 -9.40 -22.68 6.93
C VAL A 53 -8.70 -21.36 6.63
N GLU A 54 -9.43 -20.25 6.68
CA GLU A 54 -8.88 -18.92 6.47
C GLU A 54 -7.80 -18.57 7.49
N HIS A 55 -8.02 -18.87 8.78
CA HIS A 55 -7.03 -18.66 9.83
C HIS A 55 -5.76 -19.47 9.62
N VAL A 56 -5.87 -20.77 9.35
CA VAL A 56 -4.73 -21.66 9.12
C VAL A 56 -3.95 -21.22 7.88
N VAL A 57 -4.64 -20.90 6.79
CA VAL A 57 -3.99 -20.40 5.56
C VAL A 57 -3.30 -19.07 5.80
N LYS A 58 -3.93 -18.16 6.55
CA LYS A 58 -3.29 -16.88 6.93
C LYS A 58 -2.06 -17.10 7.81
N ASP A 59 -2.08 -18.02 8.77
CA ASP A 59 -0.95 -18.31 9.63
C ASP A 59 0.22 -18.93 8.87
N LEU A 60 -0.04 -19.92 8.01
CA LEU A 60 0.98 -20.48 7.13
C LEU A 60 1.54 -19.43 6.16
N ALA A 61 0.69 -18.55 5.63
CA ALA A 61 1.12 -17.46 4.79
C ALA A 61 1.95 -16.41 5.55
N ARG A 62 1.66 -16.14 6.82
CA ARG A 62 2.52 -15.29 7.69
C ARG A 62 3.88 -15.93 7.89
N GLU A 63 3.93 -17.24 8.08
CA GLU A 63 5.18 -17.98 8.30
C GLU A 63 6.06 -18.00 7.04
N VAL A 64 5.47 -18.33 5.88
CA VAL A 64 6.20 -18.46 4.61
C VAL A 64 6.53 -17.09 3.99
N LEU A 65 5.57 -16.18 3.92
CA LEU A 65 5.74 -14.89 3.24
C LEU A 65 6.29 -13.80 4.16
N GLY A 66 6.16 -14.00 5.47
CA GLY A 66 6.47 -13.02 6.49
C GLY A 66 5.43 -11.90 6.56
N GLU A 67 5.49 -11.13 7.65
CA GLU A 67 4.66 -9.94 7.83
C GLU A 67 5.42 -8.66 7.51
N SER A 68 4.69 -7.70 6.96
CA SER A 68 5.14 -6.31 6.91
C SER A 68 4.52 -5.55 8.08
N ASN A 69 5.34 -4.75 8.75
CA ASN A 69 4.82 -3.64 9.54
C ASN A 69 4.04 -2.78 8.54
N GLY A 70 2.71 -2.71 8.61
CA GLY A 70 1.80 -2.16 7.58
C GLY A 70 2.07 -0.71 7.11
N ASN A 71 3.15 -0.09 7.58
CA ASN A 71 3.80 1.04 6.93
C ASN A 71 4.33 0.64 5.54
N ARG A 72 3.48 0.72 4.53
CA ARG A 72 3.96 0.94 3.16
C ARG A 72 4.87 2.19 3.18
N PRO A 73 5.96 2.22 2.38
CA PRO A 73 6.57 3.48 2.00
C PRO A 73 5.43 4.35 1.54
N SER A 74 5.20 5.43 2.28
CA SER A 74 4.10 6.31 1.93
C SER A 74 4.35 6.70 0.48
N GLY A 75 3.40 6.39 -0.41
CA GLY A 75 3.30 7.04 -1.72
C GLY A 75 3.01 8.52 -1.49
N LYS A 76 3.91 9.18 -0.76
CA LYS A 76 3.99 10.60 -0.50
C LYS A 76 4.40 11.12 -1.85
N ASP A 77 3.41 11.62 -2.55
CA ASP A 77 3.64 12.60 -3.57
C ASP A 77 4.68 13.60 -3.03
N THR A 78 5.85 13.57 -3.65
CA THR A 78 7.01 14.39 -3.25
C THR A 78 7.08 15.62 -4.14
N SER A 79 6.08 15.85 -5.01
CA SER A 79 6.04 16.98 -5.92
C SER A 79 6.02 18.34 -5.20
N TRP A 80 5.58 18.39 -3.94
CA TRP A 80 5.61 19.60 -3.09
C TRP A 80 6.90 19.75 -2.27
N TRP A 81 7.86 18.83 -2.40
CA TRP A 81 9.13 18.89 -1.69
C TRP A 81 10.12 19.77 -2.42
N ASN A 82 10.39 20.95 -1.87
CA ASN A 82 11.37 21.90 -2.39
C ASN A 82 12.41 22.26 -1.32
N ASP A 83 13.45 22.98 -1.71
CA ASP A 83 14.54 23.38 -0.80
C ASP A 83 14.06 24.29 0.33
N GLU A 84 13.07 25.14 0.08
CA GLU A 84 12.44 26.00 1.09
C GLU A 84 11.77 25.18 2.21
N VAL A 85 10.98 24.17 1.84
CA VAL A 85 10.34 23.24 2.77
C VAL A 85 11.39 22.44 3.52
N ARG A 86 12.44 21.98 2.85
CA ARG A 86 13.55 21.26 3.48
C ARG A 86 14.24 22.13 4.52
N GLN A 87 14.54 23.38 4.19
CA GLN A 87 15.19 24.33 5.07
C GLN A 87 14.30 24.71 6.26
N ALA A 88 13.01 24.98 6.04
CA ALA A 88 12.07 25.28 7.11
C ALA A 88 11.85 24.10 8.07
N ILE A 89 11.86 22.86 7.57
CA ILE A 89 11.81 21.67 8.42
C ILE A 89 13.13 21.48 9.19
N LYS A 90 14.28 21.78 8.56
CA LYS A 90 15.59 21.72 9.20
C LYS A 90 15.69 22.71 10.36
N THR A 91 15.34 23.99 10.15
CA THR A 91 15.34 25.01 11.20
C THR A 91 14.41 24.64 12.35
N LYS A 92 13.19 24.18 12.05
CA LYS A 92 12.27 23.65 13.07
C LYS A 92 12.91 22.51 13.89
N ARG A 93 13.59 21.57 13.25
CA ARG A 93 14.25 20.44 13.92
C ARG A 93 15.41 20.93 14.79
N GLU A 94 16.17 21.91 14.34
CA GLU A 94 17.27 22.52 15.10
C GLU A 94 16.75 23.23 16.34
N CYS A 95 15.72 24.08 16.22
CA CYS A 95 15.07 24.71 17.38
C CYS A 95 14.52 23.67 18.36
N TYR A 96 13.98 22.56 17.87
CA TYR A 96 13.50 21.47 18.73
C TYR A 96 14.64 20.75 19.48
N LYS A 97 15.80 20.57 18.83
CA LYS A 97 17.00 20.03 19.50
C LYS A 97 17.50 20.97 20.60
N VAL A 98 17.52 22.28 20.33
CA VAL A 98 17.92 23.30 21.31
C VAL A 98 16.95 23.32 22.49
N LEU A 99 15.64 23.30 22.22
CA LEU A 99 14.61 23.20 23.25
C LEU A 99 14.77 21.94 24.13
N GLY A 100 15.09 20.79 23.52
CA GLY A 100 15.33 19.55 24.24
C GLY A 100 16.58 19.57 25.13
N LYS A 101 17.58 20.40 24.80
CA LYS A 101 18.78 20.61 25.64
C LYS A 101 18.53 21.62 26.76
N CYS A 102 17.81 22.69 26.46
CA CYS A 102 17.53 23.79 27.39
C CYS A 102 16.06 24.21 27.26
N MET A 103 15.26 23.84 28.26
CA MET A 103 13.82 24.14 28.34
C MET A 103 13.57 25.57 28.84
N SER A 104 14.05 26.58 28.11
CA SER A 104 13.75 27.99 28.37
C SER A 104 12.54 28.47 27.57
N ASP A 105 11.86 29.51 28.07
CA ASP A 105 10.73 30.13 27.37
C ASP A 105 11.15 30.76 26.04
N GLU A 106 12.35 31.34 25.97
CA GLU A 106 12.91 31.89 24.73
C GLU A 106 13.11 30.80 23.66
N ASN A 107 13.65 29.65 24.04
CA ASN A 107 13.84 28.51 23.12
C ASN A 107 12.49 27.91 22.70
N PHE A 108 11.50 27.92 23.59
CA PHE A 108 10.15 27.47 23.29
C PHE A 108 9.51 28.37 22.24
N GLU A 109 9.67 29.69 22.35
CA GLU A 109 9.08 30.65 21.43
C GLU A 109 9.77 30.65 20.07
N LYS A 110 11.11 30.53 20.03
CA LYS A 110 11.86 30.27 18.78
C LYS A 110 11.39 28.98 18.07
N TYR A 111 11.17 27.89 18.81
CA TYR A 111 10.61 26.66 18.24
C TYR A 111 9.19 26.85 17.71
N LYS A 112 8.35 27.61 18.41
CA LYS A 112 6.95 27.88 18.01
C LYS A 112 6.89 28.67 16.70
N GLU A 113 7.74 29.69 16.56
CA GLU A 113 7.90 30.46 15.32
C GLU A 113 8.40 29.57 14.18
N ALA A 114 9.49 28.83 14.37
CA ALA A 114 10.02 27.92 13.36
C ALA A 114 9.01 26.83 12.97
N ARG A 115 8.21 26.33 13.92
CA ARG A 115 7.13 25.38 13.66
C ARG A 115 6.01 26.01 12.83
N ARG A 116 5.61 27.26 13.11
CA ARG A 116 4.60 27.99 12.33
C ARG A 116 5.11 28.25 10.91
N ALA A 117 6.36 28.70 10.77
CA ALA A 117 7.02 28.92 9.48
C ALA A 117 7.10 27.62 8.65
N ALA A 118 7.52 26.51 9.25
CA ALA A 118 7.53 25.20 8.60
C ALA A 118 6.14 24.73 8.18
N LYS A 119 5.11 25.01 8.99
CA LYS A 119 3.72 24.66 8.63
C LYS A 119 3.22 25.51 7.46
N LYS A 120 3.54 26.81 7.45
CA LYS A 120 3.18 27.76 6.38
C LYS A 120 3.83 27.36 5.06
N THR A 121 5.16 27.17 5.04
CA THR A 121 5.90 26.76 3.84
C THR A 121 5.40 25.44 3.26
N VAL A 122 5.14 24.42 4.09
CA VAL A 122 4.57 23.15 3.62
C VAL A 122 3.16 23.33 3.04
N ARG A 123 2.33 24.19 3.65
CA ARG A 123 0.99 24.49 3.13
C ARG A 123 1.10 25.18 1.78
N ASP A 124 1.94 26.19 1.67
CA ASP A 124 2.07 27.02 0.46
C ASP A 124 2.68 26.20 -0.70
N ALA A 125 3.67 25.34 -0.43
CA ALA A 125 4.23 24.42 -1.43
C ALA A 125 3.19 23.40 -1.93
N ARG A 126 2.36 22.85 -1.04
CA ARG A 126 1.25 21.96 -1.42
C ARG A 126 0.18 22.69 -2.23
N ALA A 127 -0.16 23.92 -1.84
CA ALA A 127 -1.12 24.73 -2.56
C ALA A 127 -0.64 25.00 -3.99
N LYS A 128 0.66 25.31 -4.16
CA LYS A 128 1.27 25.52 -5.47
C LYS A 128 1.15 24.29 -6.38
N VAL A 129 1.55 23.11 -5.89
CA VAL A 129 1.44 21.86 -6.66
C VAL A 129 -0.01 21.54 -7.03
N ASN A 130 -0.94 21.74 -6.09
CA ASN A 130 -2.36 21.54 -6.38
C ASN A 130 -2.87 22.53 -7.43
N GLN A 131 -2.47 23.80 -7.35
CA GLN A 131 -2.87 24.82 -8.32
C GLN A 131 -2.34 24.51 -9.73
N GLU A 132 -1.08 24.07 -9.83
CA GLU A 132 -0.49 23.60 -11.10
C GLU A 132 -1.21 22.37 -11.66
N MET A 133 -1.63 21.43 -10.79
CA MET A 133 -2.47 20.30 -11.20
C MET A 133 -3.81 20.80 -11.74
N TYR A 134 -4.51 21.68 -11.01
CA TYR A 134 -5.82 22.21 -11.40
C TYR A 134 -5.77 22.96 -12.73
N ALA A 135 -4.74 23.78 -12.94
CA ALA A 135 -4.55 24.52 -14.20
C ALA A 135 -4.40 23.59 -15.42
N LYS A 136 -3.86 22.38 -15.23
CA LYS A 136 -3.71 21.40 -16.32
C LYS A 136 -5.01 20.65 -16.62
N LEU A 137 -6.02 20.68 -15.74
CA LEU A 137 -7.25 19.90 -15.92
C LEU A 137 -8.09 20.33 -17.14
N ASP A 138 -7.99 21.59 -17.55
CA ASP A 138 -8.63 22.09 -18.78
C ASP A 138 -7.96 21.58 -20.08
N THR A 139 -6.89 20.80 -19.95
CA THR A 139 -6.22 20.15 -21.08
C THR A 139 -6.59 18.67 -21.16
N LYS A 140 -6.60 18.11 -22.38
CA LYS A 140 -6.80 16.66 -22.62
C LYS A 140 -5.80 15.78 -21.87
N GLU A 141 -4.64 16.34 -21.50
CA GLU A 141 -3.61 15.65 -20.72
C GLU A 141 -3.95 15.63 -19.22
N GLY A 142 -4.44 16.74 -18.67
CA GLY A 142 -4.84 16.81 -17.26
C GLY A 142 -6.10 16.01 -16.93
N GLU A 143 -7.01 15.81 -17.89
CA GLU A 143 -8.15 14.89 -17.74
C GLU A 143 -7.66 13.46 -17.37
N LYS A 144 -6.60 12.99 -18.04
CA LYS A 144 -5.99 11.67 -17.76
C LYS A 144 -5.38 11.59 -16.36
N ASP A 145 -4.86 12.71 -15.84
CA ASP A 145 -4.27 12.75 -14.50
C ASP A 145 -5.31 12.56 -13.40
N ILE A 146 -6.55 13.04 -13.57
CA ILE A 146 -7.65 12.76 -12.63
C ILE A 146 -7.94 11.26 -12.57
N TYR A 147 -8.08 10.62 -13.73
CA TYR A 147 -8.32 9.18 -13.79
C TYR A 147 -7.16 8.38 -13.19
N LYS A 148 -5.92 8.83 -13.38
CA LYS A 148 -4.73 8.24 -12.74
C LYS A 148 -4.79 8.40 -11.22
N LEU A 149 -5.17 9.57 -10.72
CA LEU A 149 -5.33 9.85 -9.29
C LEU A 149 -6.42 8.96 -8.66
N ALA A 150 -7.56 8.82 -9.34
CA ALA A 150 -8.66 7.94 -8.93
C ALA A 150 -8.21 6.48 -8.87
N ARG A 151 -7.50 5.98 -9.88
CA ARG A 151 -6.92 4.61 -9.88
C ARG A 151 -5.92 4.40 -8.76
N ILE A 152 -5.07 5.39 -8.43
CA ILE A 152 -4.13 5.29 -7.30
C ILE A 152 -4.90 5.18 -5.97
N ARG A 153 -5.98 5.94 -5.80
CA ARG A 153 -6.84 5.88 -4.60
C ARG A 153 -7.54 4.52 -4.49
N ASP A 154 -8.15 4.04 -5.56
CA ASP A 154 -8.79 2.72 -5.63
C ASP A 154 -7.80 1.56 -5.36
N ARG A 155 -6.58 1.63 -5.90
CA ARG A 155 -5.54 0.63 -5.57
C ARG A 155 -5.11 0.66 -4.10
N LYS A 156 -5.27 1.79 -3.40
CA LYS A 156 -4.92 1.88 -1.97
C LYS A 156 -5.95 1.19 -1.09
N THR A 157 -7.22 1.09 -1.52
CA THR A 157 -8.29 0.42 -0.76
C THR A 157 -8.33 -1.09 -0.99
N LYS A 158 -7.65 -1.58 -2.03
CA LYS A 158 -7.58 -3.01 -2.36
C LYS A 158 -6.43 -3.70 -1.61
N ASP A 159 -6.76 -4.77 -0.89
CA ASP A 159 -5.75 -5.63 -0.23
C ASP A 159 -5.00 -6.53 -1.20
N ILE A 160 -5.63 -6.86 -2.33
CA ILE A 160 -5.02 -7.58 -3.43
C ILE A 160 -4.90 -6.63 -4.63
N GLY A 161 -3.67 -6.22 -4.96
CA GLY A 161 -3.42 -5.15 -5.93
C GLY A 161 -3.58 -5.54 -7.40
N ARG A 162 -3.49 -6.84 -7.73
CA ARG A 162 -3.68 -7.38 -9.07
C ARG A 162 -3.88 -8.90 -9.01
N VAL A 163 -5.13 -9.37 -8.97
CA VAL A 163 -5.40 -10.76 -9.39
C VAL A 163 -5.66 -10.68 -10.89
N ARG A 164 -4.72 -11.17 -11.70
CA ARG A 164 -5.00 -11.49 -13.10
C ARG A 164 -5.31 -12.97 -13.12
N CYS A 165 -6.57 -13.29 -12.95
CA CYS A 165 -7.07 -14.64 -13.14
C CYS A 165 -8.00 -14.65 -14.35
N VAL A 166 -7.80 -15.61 -15.24
CA VAL A 166 -8.68 -15.87 -16.39
C VAL A 166 -9.01 -17.36 -16.37
N LYS A 167 -10.27 -17.73 -16.62
CA LYS A 167 -10.63 -19.14 -16.72
C LYS A 167 -10.32 -19.67 -18.13
N ASP A 168 -9.77 -20.88 -18.21
CA ASP A 168 -9.67 -21.60 -19.47
C ASP A 168 -11.03 -22.20 -19.88
N MET A 169 -11.04 -23.00 -20.96
CA MET A 169 -12.25 -23.65 -21.48
C MET A 169 -12.78 -24.75 -20.54
N ASP A 170 -11.92 -25.35 -19.73
CA ASP A 170 -12.21 -26.39 -18.75
C ASP A 170 -12.53 -25.79 -17.36
N ASN A 171 -12.84 -24.49 -17.31
CA ASN A 171 -13.09 -23.72 -16.09
C ASN A 171 -11.90 -23.66 -15.11
N LYS A 172 -10.68 -24.01 -15.54
CA LYS A 172 -9.50 -23.93 -14.70
C LYS A 172 -9.00 -22.49 -14.63
N VAL A 173 -8.65 -22.04 -13.42
CA VAL A 173 -8.17 -20.67 -13.19
C VAL A 173 -6.70 -20.55 -13.57
N LEU A 174 -6.41 -19.77 -14.61
CA LEU A 174 -5.05 -19.43 -15.05
C LEU A 174 -4.55 -18.19 -14.31
N VAL A 175 -3.34 -18.26 -13.77
CA VAL A 175 -2.73 -17.20 -12.95
C VAL A 175 -1.37 -16.75 -13.50
N HIS A 176 -0.72 -17.56 -14.34
CA HIS A 176 0.57 -17.23 -14.95
C HIS A 176 0.41 -16.39 -16.23
N ASP A 177 1.26 -15.37 -16.39
CA ASP A 177 1.17 -14.43 -17.52
C ASP A 177 1.33 -15.11 -18.90
N ILE A 178 2.07 -16.22 -18.99
CA ILE A 178 2.24 -17.00 -20.24
C ILE A 178 0.92 -17.71 -20.59
N GLU A 179 0.31 -18.40 -19.62
CA GLU A 179 -0.96 -19.12 -19.80
C GLU A 179 -2.10 -18.17 -20.12
N ILE A 180 -2.16 -17.03 -19.42
CA ILE A 180 -3.16 -15.99 -19.65
C ILE A 180 -3.01 -15.41 -21.06
N LYS A 181 -1.77 -15.11 -21.51
CA LYS A 181 -1.52 -14.65 -22.89
C LYS A 181 -1.91 -15.70 -23.93
N GLY A 182 -1.58 -16.98 -23.70
CA GLY A 182 -1.97 -18.08 -24.57
C GLY A 182 -3.49 -18.22 -24.67
N ARG A 183 -4.20 -18.10 -23.55
CA ARG A 183 -5.67 -18.12 -23.50
C ARG A 183 -6.31 -16.95 -24.27
N TRP A 184 -5.72 -15.76 -24.19
CA TRP A 184 -6.14 -14.61 -24.99
C TRP A 184 -5.85 -14.80 -26.48
N SER A 185 -4.67 -15.34 -26.85
CA SER A 185 -4.35 -15.68 -28.24
C SER A 185 -5.40 -16.63 -28.81
N TYR A 186 -5.62 -17.77 -28.15
CA TYR A 186 -6.60 -18.77 -28.57
C TYR A 186 -8.03 -18.20 -28.67
N TYR A 187 -8.42 -17.34 -27.72
CA TYR A 187 -9.73 -16.67 -27.79
C TYR A 187 -9.87 -15.81 -29.05
N PHE A 188 -8.87 -14.98 -29.36
CA PHE A 188 -8.91 -14.12 -30.54
C PHE A 188 -8.76 -14.92 -31.84
N ASP A 189 -7.91 -15.94 -31.87
CA ASP A 189 -7.75 -16.82 -33.02
C ASP A 189 -9.07 -17.52 -33.37
N ASN A 190 -9.81 -18.02 -32.37
CA ASN A 190 -11.12 -18.63 -32.59
C ASN A 190 -12.23 -17.60 -32.86
N LEU A 191 -12.10 -16.38 -32.35
CA LEU A 191 -13.06 -15.30 -32.62
C LEU A 191 -12.96 -14.81 -34.07
N PHE A 192 -11.76 -14.78 -34.65
CA PHE A 192 -11.50 -14.26 -36.00
C PHE A 192 -11.44 -15.34 -37.09
N ASN A 193 -11.19 -16.60 -36.74
CA ASN A 193 -11.16 -17.72 -37.71
C ASN A 193 -12.44 -18.58 -37.65
N GLY A 194 -13.53 -18.05 -37.10
CA GLY A 194 -14.84 -18.70 -36.96
C GLY A 194 -15.84 -18.41 -38.08
N LEU A 195 -15.37 -18.19 -39.32
CA LEU A 195 -16.16 -18.20 -40.55
C LEU A 195 -15.67 -19.32 -41.47
#